data_AF-A0A2G9UXY4-F1
#
_entry.id   AF-A0A2G9UXY4-F1
#
_cell.length_a   1.000
_cell.length_b   1.000
_cell.length_c   1.000
_cell.angle_alpha   90.00
_cell.angle_beta   90.00
_cell.angle_gamma   90.00
#
_symmetry.space_group_name_H-M   'P 1'
#
loop_
_entity.id
_entity.type
_entity.pdbx_description
1 polymer ?
#
loop_
_entity_poly.entity_id
_entity_poly.type
_entity_poly.pdbx_seq_one_letter_code
_entity_poly.pdbx_strand_id
1 'polypeptide(L)'
;MQQLYPTMQLDRDMGQSLWSYSNLGHWGYTCDTGRLQSPVNLDTSTAECVSWGPIEFDDYGSGRVTVRNTGHSAQVDGFTEWAQKPHVTGGNLPGKYYLQQFHLHWGDNDSVGSENTIDGRHYSAEVHFVHFMEGLNTTSEAAKTPHGIAVIALLMQAAPDGMALQGLENAITEIRTPGKCQKLDSI
;
A
#
# COMPACT_ATOMS: atom_id res chain seq x y z
N MET A 1 -24.44 1.51 9.20
CA MET A 1 -23.88 0.43 8.35
C MET A 1 -22.77 1.09 7.53
N GLN A 2 -21.55 1.14 8.08
CA GLN A 2 -20.40 1.78 7.45
C GLN A 2 -19.86 0.81 6.38
N GLN A 3 -19.84 1.25 5.12
CA GLN A 3 -19.28 0.48 4.02
C GLN A 3 -17.75 0.53 4.10
N LEU A 4 -17.14 -0.66 4.19
CA LEU A 4 -15.70 -0.89 4.07
C LEU A 4 -15.36 -0.98 2.57
N TYR A 5 -14.28 -0.30 2.15
CA TYR A 5 -13.98 -0.05 0.72
C TYR A 5 -12.79 -0.86 0.24
N PRO A 6 -12.92 -1.96 -0.54
CA PRO A 6 -11.75 -2.72 -0.98
C PRO A 6 -10.78 -1.86 -1.78
N THR A 7 -9.48 -2.19 -1.79
CA THR A 7 -8.48 -1.42 -2.58
C THR A 7 -7.29 -2.23 -3.08
N MET A 8 -7.40 -3.54 -3.04
CA MET A 8 -6.38 -4.40 -3.61
C MET A 8 -6.93 -5.15 -4.81
N GLN A 9 -6.89 -4.52 -6.00
CA GLN A 9 -7.01 -5.24 -7.27
C GLN A 9 -5.60 -5.47 -7.83
N LEU A 10 -5.14 -6.72 -7.72
CA LEU A 10 -3.78 -7.15 -8.08
C LEU A 10 -3.68 -7.70 -9.52
N ASP A 11 -4.70 -7.51 -10.35
CA ASP A 11 -4.67 -7.97 -11.74
C ASP A 11 -4.37 -6.83 -12.71
N ARG A 12 -3.16 -6.88 -13.28
CA ARG A 12 -2.64 -5.91 -14.24
C ARG A 12 -2.98 -6.23 -15.69
N ASP A 13 -4.06 -6.97 -15.95
CA ASP A 13 -4.41 -7.46 -17.30
C ASP A 13 -5.82 -7.08 -17.79
N MET A 14 -6.54 -6.17 -17.13
CA MET A 14 -7.84 -5.71 -17.64
C MET A 14 -7.87 -4.19 -17.76
N GLY A 15 -8.20 -3.71 -18.95
CA GLY A 15 -8.14 -2.30 -19.34
C GLY A 15 -8.84 -1.34 -18.37
N GLN A 16 -8.48 -0.07 -18.47
CA GLN A 16 -8.87 1.05 -17.60
C GLN A 16 -10.38 1.35 -17.46
N SER A 17 -11.28 0.43 -17.84
CA SER A 17 -12.73 0.65 -17.93
C SER A 17 -13.58 -0.10 -16.92
N LEU A 18 -13.01 -0.77 -15.89
CA LEU A 18 -13.79 -1.65 -15.00
C LEU A 18 -13.88 -1.21 -13.53
N TRP A 19 -13.09 -0.25 -13.06
CA TRP A 19 -13.20 0.27 -11.69
C TRP A 19 -12.67 1.70 -11.56
N SER A 20 -13.22 2.44 -10.59
CA SER A 20 -12.79 3.78 -10.22
C SER A 20 -13.19 4.11 -8.79
N TYR A 21 -12.54 5.11 -8.19
CA TYR A 21 -12.98 5.69 -6.92
C TYR A 21 -14.33 6.42 -7.01
N SER A 22 -14.82 6.71 -8.23
CA SER A 22 -16.11 7.38 -8.44
C SER A 22 -17.32 6.44 -8.37
N ASN A 23 -17.11 5.12 -8.49
CA ASN A 23 -18.18 4.13 -8.35
C ASN A 23 -17.67 2.84 -7.70
N LEU A 24 -17.58 2.87 -6.37
CA LEU A 24 -17.04 1.80 -5.53
C LEU A 24 -17.93 0.55 -5.52
N GLY A 25 -19.25 0.69 -5.74
CA GLY A 25 -20.21 -0.41 -5.68
C GLY A 25 -20.24 -1.31 -6.91
N HIS A 26 -19.38 -1.09 -7.89
CA HIS A 26 -19.38 -1.78 -9.19
C HIS A 26 -18.07 -2.52 -9.49
N TRP A 27 -17.21 -2.68 -8.48
CA TRP A 27 -15.89 -3.30 -8.69
C TRP A 27 -15.97 -4.81 -8.94
N GLY A 28 -17.09 -5.45 -8.56
CA GLY A 28 -17.42 -6.81 -8.97
C GLY A 28 -16.58 -7.91 -8.33
N TYR A 29 -16.87 -9.16 -8.71
CA TYR A 29 -16.02 -10.34 -8.45
C TYR A 29 -15.77 -10.63 -6.95
N THR A 30 -14.49 -10.69 -6.56
CA THR A 30 -14.06 -10.95 -5.18
C THR A 30 -14.48 -9.80 -4.25
N CYS A 31 -14.71 -8.58 -4.77
CA CYS A 31 -15.23 -7.47 -3.96
C CYS A 31 -16.68 -7.73 -3.51
N ASP A 32 -17.47 -8.44 -4.32
CA ASP A 32 -18.88 -8.73 -4.00
C ASP A 32 -19.05 -9.97 -3.13
N THR A 33 -18.12 -10.92 -3.23
CA THR A 33 -18.29 -12.29 -2.71
C THR A 33 -17.18 -12.77 -1.78
N GLY A 34 -16.08 -12.03 -1.70
CA GLY A 34 -14.92 -12.35 -0.88
C GLY A 34 -15.23 -12.27 0.61
N ARG A 35 -14.59 -13.14 1.41
CA ARG A 35 -14.79 -13.19 2.87
C ARG A 35 -13.63 -12.59 3.68
N LEU A 36 -12.54 -12.25 2.99
CA LEU A 36 -11.30 -11.72 3.58
C LEU A 36 -10.92 -10.43 2.85
N GLN A 37 -11.90 -9.54 2.64
CA GLN A 37 -11.64 -8.24 2.03
C GLN A 37 -11.03 -7.30 3.06
N SER A 38 -9.99 -6.58 2.63
CA SER A 38 -9.47 -5.39 3.30
C SER A 38 -9.92 -4.17 2.52
N PRO A 39 -9.96 -2.98 3.13
CA PRO A 39 -9.59 -2.60 4.49
C PRO A 39 -10.65 -3.01 5.51
N VAL A 40 -10.30 -2.82 6.77
CA VAL A 40 -11.17 -3.12 7.91
C VAL A 40 -11.20 -1.94 8.89
N ASN A 41 -12.25 -1.91 9.72
CA ASN A 41 -12.18 -1.16 10.96
C ASN A 41 -11.53 -2.02 12.04
N LEU A 42 -10.41 -1.55 12.58
CA LEU A 42 -9.74 -2.14 13.72
C LEU A 42 -10.42 -1.64 14.99
N ASP A 43 -11.32 -2.46 15.53
CA ASP A 43 -12.00 -2.21 16.81
C ASP A 43 -11.09 -2.65 17.96
N THR A 44 -10.53 -1.67 18.67
CA THR A 44 -9.60 -1.91 19.76
C THR A 44 -10.26 -2.56 20.97
N SER A 45 -11.58 -2.51 21.09
CA SER A 45 -12.33 -3.13 22.18
C SER A 45 -12.52 -4.64 22.00
N THR A 46 -12.42 -5.13 20.77
CA THR A 46 -12.57 -6.56 20.42
C THR A 46 -11.28 -7.19 19.91
N ALA A 47 -10.23 -6.39 19.70
CA ALA A 47 -8.92 -6.87 19.29
C ALA A 47 -8.29 -7.80 20.34
N GLU A 48 -7.80 -8.95 19.89
CA GLU A 48 -7.05 -9.88 20.75
C GLU A 48 -5.57 -9.52 20.76
N CYS A 49 -5.00 -9.30 21.95
CA CYS A 49 -3.56 -9.11 22.10
C CYS A 49 -2.84 -10.45 21.95
N VAL A 50 -2.25 -10.67 20.79
CA VAL A 50 -1.40 -11.83 20.51
C VAL A 50 0.07 -11.40 20.57
N SER A 51 0.89 -12.16 21.31
CA SER A 51 2.33 -11.91 21.38
C SER A 51 3.04 -12.64 20.25
N TRP A 52 3.22 -11.96 19.12
CA TRP A 52 4.17 -12.37 18.09
C TRP A 52 5.55 -11.78 18.36
N GLY A 53 6.60 -12.33 17.73
CA GLY A 53 7.89 -11.64 17.68
C GLY A 53 7.75 -10.29 16.95
N PRO A 54 8.74 -9.40 17.05
CA PRO A 54 8.75 -8.18 16.25
C PRO A 54 8.74 -8.48 14.75
N ILE A 55 8.18 -7.57 13.96
CA ILE A 55 8.46 -7.51 12.52
C ILE A 55 9.83 -6.86 12.38
N GLU A 56 10.75 -7.54 11.70
CA GLU A 56 12.09 -7.06 11.43
C GLU A 56 12.13 -6.41 10.06
N PHE A 57 12.79 -5.26 9.96
CA PHE A 57 12.94 -4.46 8.74
C PHE A 57 14.42 -4.44 8.37
N ASP A 58 14.78 -5.17 7.33
CA ASP A 58 16.15 -5.36 6.88
C ASP A 58 16.39 -4.63 5.55
N ASP A 59 17.57 -4.04 5.39
CA ASP A 59 18.04 -3.40 4.16
C ASP A 59 17.17 -2.24 3.63
N TYR A 60 16.37 -1.59 4.50
CA TYR A 60 15.69 -0.31 4.22
C TYR A 60 16.69 0.85 4.21
N GLY A 61 17.53 0.86 3.17
CA GLY A 61 18.49 1.92 2.89
C GLY A 61 17.94 2.97 1.92
N SER A 62 18.86 3.61 1.22
CA SER A 62 18.59 4.64 0.22
C SER A 62 19.03 4.15 -1.15
N GLY A 63 18.25 4.44 -2.18
CA GLY A 63 18.59 4.00 -3.53
C GLY A 63 17.66 4.57 -4.59
N ARG A 64 18.01 4.31 -5.85
CA ARG A 64 17.26 4.84 -6.99
C ARG A 64 15.85 4.27 -7.02
N VAL A 65 14.87 5.15 -7.24
CA VAL A 65 13.46 4.78 -7.37
C VAL A 65 12.82 5.50 -8.56
N THR A 66 11.64 5.03 -8.94
CA THR A 66 10.75 5.73 -9.86
C THR A 66 9.44 6.04 -9.16
N VAL A 67 9.07 7.31 -9.12
CA VAL A 67 7.76 7.79 -8.66
C VAL A 67 6.83 7.87 -9.87
N ARG A 68 5.63 7.32 -9.77
CA ARG A 68 4.66 7.22 -10.87
C ARG A 68 3.27 7.65 -10.42
N ASN A 69 2.57 8.31 -11.32
CA ASN A 69 1.13 8.48 -11.19
C ASN A 69 0.46 7.39 -12.01
N THR A 70 -0.17 6.43 -11.32
CA THR A 70 -0.81 5.28 -11.97
C THR A 70 -2.20 5.59 -12.51
N GLY A 71 -2.71 6.81 -12.28
CA GLY A 71 -4.12 7.16 -12.43
C GLY A 71 -4.98 6.83 -11.21
N HIS A 72 -4.44 6.06 -10.26
CA HIS A 72 -5.13 5.64 -9.04
C HIS A 72 -4.38 5.98 -7.75
N SER A 73 -3.06 6.22 -7.83
CA SER A 73 -2.22 6.59 -6.70
C SER A 73 -0.91 7.22 -7.19
N ALA A 74 -0.20 7.87 -6.28
CA ALA A 74 1.25 8.03 -6.37
C ALA A 74 1.91 6.71 -5.91
N GLN A 75 2.70 6.08 -6.77
CA GLN A 75 3.39 4.83 -6.49
C GLN A 75 4.90 5.03 -6.63
N VAL A 76 5.68 4.41 -5.76
CA VAL A 76 7.13 4.37 -5.83
C VAL A 76 7.58 2.93 -6.05
N ASP A 77 8.39 2.69 -7.07
CA ASP A 77 8.98 1.39 -7.43
C ASP A 77 10.49 1.48 -7.65
N GLY A 78 11.15 0.32 -7.82
CA GLY A 78 12.59 0.22 -8.10
C GLY A 78 13.43 -0.42 -7.00
N PHE A 79 12.82 -0.79 -5.87
CA PHE A 79 13.49 -1.42 -4.73
C PHE A 79 14.16 -2.77 -5.06
N THR A 80 13.61 -3.51 -6.03
CA THR A 80 14.15 -4.80 -6.48
C THR A 80 15.48 -4.69 -7.21
N GLU A 81 15.83 -3.49 -7.70
CA GLU A 81 17.06 -3.19 -8.42
C GLU A 81 18.19 -2.74 -7.49
N TRP A 82 17.93 -2.61 -6.20
CA TRP A 82 18.93 -2.22 -5.22
C TRP A 82 19.91 -3.38 -4.95
N ALA A 83 21.15 -3.03 -4.58
CA ALA A 83 22.19 -4.01 -4.29
C ALA A 83 21.81 -4.91 -3.09
N GLN A 84 21.22 -4.29 -2.06
CA GLN A 84 20.53 -4.98 -0.97
C GLN A 84 19.05 -4.64 -1.07
N LYS A 85 18.21 -5.66 -1.15
CA LYS A 85 16.78 -5.48 -1.39
C LYS A 85 16.06 -5.34 -0.05
N PRO A 86 15.35 -4.23 0.21
CA PRO A 86 14.61 -4.05 1.44
C PRO A 86 13.57 -5.16 1.62
N HIS A 87 13.51 -5.72 2.83
CA HIS A 87 12.63 -6.84 3.11
C HIS A 87 12.22 -6.90 4.58
N VAL A 88 11.10 -7.58 4.82
CA VAL A 88 10.60 -7.85 6.17
C VAL A 88 10.62 -9.35 6.49
N THR A 89 10.87 -9.64 7.77
CA THR A 89 10.73 -10.97 8.38
C THR A 89 10.08 -10.84 9.77
N GLY A 90 9.90 -11.94 10.50
CA GLY A 90 9.39 -11.92 11.87
C GLY A 90 7.87 -11.74 11.97
N GLY A 91 7.39 -11.36 13.15
CA GLY A 91 5.95 -11.29 13.43
C GLY A 91 5.27 -12.64 13.24
N ASN A 92 4.17 -12.63 12.47
CA ASN A 92 3.46 -13.82 12.01
C ASN A 92 3.69 -14.10 10.53
N LEU A 93 4.77 -13.56 9.93
CA LEU A 93 5.11 -13.81 8.55
C LEU A 93 5.70 -15.22 8.41
N PRO A 94 5.23 -16.04 7.45
CA PRO A 94 5.73 -17.41 7.28
C PRO A 94 7.12 -17.49 6.65
N GLY A 95 7.71 -16.35 6.26
CA GLY A 95 8.99 -16.28 5.58
C GLY A 95 9.45 -14.84 5.34
N LYS A 96 10.37 -14.68 4.39
CA LYS A 96 10.93 -13.39 3.98
C LYS A 96 10.11 -12.76 2.87
N TYR A 97 9.87 -11.45 2.96
CA TYR A 97 9.09 -10.70 1.98
C TYR A 97 9.83 -9.45 1.49
N TYR A 98 10.08 -9.37 0.18
CA TYR A 98 10.82 -8.27 -0.44
C TYR A 98 9.89 -7.15 -0.90
N LEU A 99 10.23 -5.91 -0.57
CA LEU A 99 9.49 -4.72 -0.97
C LEU A 99 9.51 -4.58 -2.49
N GLN A 100 8.32 -4.44 -3.07
CA GLN A 100 8.13 -4.25 -4.52
C GLN A 100 7.85 -2.79 -4.86
N GLN A 101 6.98 -2.19 -4.06
CA GLN A 101 6.54 -0.82 -4.20
C GLN A 101 5.96 -0.30 -2.89
N PHE A 102 5.84 1.00 -2.76
CA PHE A 102 4.82 1.57 -1.89
C PHE A 102 3.93 2.55 -2.65
N HIS A 103 2.73 2.76 -2.12
CA HIS A 103 1.78 3.72 -2.68
C HIS A 103 0.93 4.34 -1.56
N LEU A 104 0.20 5.41 -1.88
CA LEU A 104 -0.53 6.21 -0.91
C LEU A 104 -2.01 6.24 -1.24
N HIS A 105 -2.83 6.18 -0.20
CA HIS A 105 -4.24 6.54 -0.23
C HIS A 105 -4.42 7.82 0.58
N TRP A 106 -5.22 8.75 0.05
CA TRP A 106 -5.49 10.04 0.71
C TRP A 106 -6.88 10.53 0.34
N GLY A 107 -7.42 11.40 1.17
CA GLY A 107 -8.75 11.99 0.96
C GLY A 107 -8.68 13.45 0.54
N ASP A 108 -9.85 14.05 0.43
CA ASP A 108 -9.99 15.46 0.03
C ASP A 108 -9.58 16.44 1.14
N ASN A 109 -9.43 15.98 2.38
CA ASN A 109 -9.03 16.78 3.54
C ASN A 109 -8.41 15.92 4.65
N ASP A 110 -7.82 16.56 5.65
CA ASP A 110 -7.05 15.90 6.71
C ASP A 110 -7.84 14.96 7.65
N SER A 111 -9.17 14.92 7.57
CA SER A 111 -10.02 14.07 8.40
C SER A 111 -10.41 12.74 7.75
N VAL A 112 -10.10 12.55 6.47
CA VAL A 112 -10.43 11.37 5.68
C VAL A 112 -9.26 11.01 4.75
N GLY A 113 -9.14 9.74 4.38
CA GLY A 113 -8.15 9.33 3.39
C GLY A 113 -7.51 7.98 3.63
N SER A 114 -7.34 7.59 4.90
CA SER A 114 -6.96 6.22 5.21
C SER A 114 -8.08 5.25 4.83
N GLU A 115 -7.67 4.06 4.41
CA GLU A 115 -8.58 3.00 4.02
C GLU A 115 -9.03 2.23 5.25
N ASN A 116 -8.04 1.81 6.05
CA ASN A 116 -8.27 1.24 7.36
C ASN A 116 -8.66 2.35 8.34
N THR A 117 -9.46 1.96 9.33
CA THR A 117 -9.88 2.83 10.43
C THR A 117 -9.54 2.20 11.76
N ILE A 118 -9.35 3.01 12.79
CA ILE A 118 -9.20 2.56 14.17
C ILE A 118 -10.40 3.11 14.95
N ASP A 119 -11.20 2.23 15.54
CA ASP A 119 -12.44 2.59 16.26
C ASP A 119 -13.38 3.50 15.44
N GLY A 120 -13.45 3.25 14.12
CA GLY A 120 -14.26 3.99 13.15
C GLY A 120 -13.67 5.33 12.72
N ARG A 121 -12.47 5.69 13.18
CA ARG A 121 -11.79 6.93 12.82
C ARG A 121 -10.87 6.73 11.61
N HIS A 122 -11.02 7.60 10.62
CA HIS A 122 -10.07 7.77 9.52
C HIS A 122 -8.89 8.66 9.91
N TYR A 123 -7.81 8.48 9.17
CA TYR A 123 -6.61 9.31 9.18
C TYR A 123 -6.48 10.03 7.83
N SER A 124 -5.62 11.05 7.76
CA SER A 124 -5.47 11.91 6.59
C SER A 124 -4.99 11.15 5.34
N ALA A 125 -4.19 10.12 5.54
CA ALA A 125 -3.69 9.26 4.48
C ALA A 125 -3.24 7.90 5.04
N GLU A 126 -3.00 6.94 4.14
CA GLU A 126 -2.45 5.63 4.45
C GLU A 126 -1.40 5.23 3.41
N VAL A 127 -0.22 4.78 3.85
CA VAL A 127 0.84 4.29 2.97
C VAL A 127 0.86 2.78 3.01
N HIS A 128 0.81 2.14 1.85
CA HIS A 128 0.94 0.69 1.70
C HIS A 128 2.30 0.34 1.14
N PHE A 129 3.13 -0.33 1.94
CA PHE A 129 4.36 -0.97 1.48
C PHE A 129 4.05 -2.41 1.10
N VAL A 130 4.09 -2.71 -0.20
CA VAL A 130 3.70 -4.01 -0.75
C VAL A 130 4.93 -4.89 -0.92
N HIS A 131 4.92 -6.04 -0.27
CA HIS A 131 6.02 -7.01 -0.28
C HIS A 131 5.56 -8.34 -0.84
N PHE A 132 6.41 -9.00 -1.60
CA PHE A 132 6.18 -10.37 -2.09
C PHE A 132 7.06 -11.36 -1.35
N MET A 133 6.51 -12.54 -1.07
CA MET A 133 7.27 -13.66 -0.52
C MET A 133 8.48 -13.95 -1.42
N GLU A 134 9.61 -14.30 -0.80
CA GLU A 134 10.82 -14.72 -1.50
C GLU A 134 10.51 -15.76 -2.60
N GLY A 135 11.06 -15.52 -3.79
CA GLY A 135 10.84 -16.36 -4.98
C GLY A 135 9.72 -15.89 -5.90
N LEU A 136 8.80 -15.03 -5.43
CA LEU A 136 7.70 -14.49 -6.24
C LEU A 136 8.10 -13.14 -6.84
N ASN A 137 7.88 -12.96 -8.15
CA ASN A 137 8.39 -11.79 -8.88
C ASN A 137 7.30 -10.94 -9.54
N THR A 138 6.08 -11.46 -9.62
CA THR A 138 4.98 -10.75 -10.26
C THR A 138 3.77 -10.71 -9.36
N THR A 139 2.98 -9.65 -9.53
CA THR A 139 1.73 -9.47 -8.81
C THR A 139 0.77 -10.64 -9.01
N SER A 140 0.65 -11.15 -10.24
CA SER A 140 -0.25 -12.27 -10.55
C SER A 140 0.18 -13.56 -9.86
N GLU A 141 1.48 -13.83 -9.80
CA GLU A 141 2.04 -14.98 -9.09
C GLU A 141 1.83 -14.85 -7.58
N ALA A 142 2.16 -13.69 -7.02
CA ALA A 142 2.01 -13.42 -5.59
C ALA A 142 0.54 -13.48 -5.13
N ALA A 143 -0.39 -12.94 -5.93
CA ALA A 143 -1.83 -12.95 -5.63
C ALA A 143 -2.44 -14.37 -5.66
N LYS A 144 -1.89 -15.28 -6.47
CA LYS A 144 -2.35 -16.68 -6.57
C LYS A 144 -1.70 -17.58 -5.52
N THR A 145 -0.63 -17.12 -4.89
CA THR A 145 0.09 -17.87 -3.86
C THR A 145 -0.52 -17.57 -2.49
N PRO A 146 -0.96 -18.59 -1.71
CA PRO A 146 -1.39 -18.39 -0.34
C PRO A 146 -0.31 -17.66 0.47
N HIS A 147 -0.68 -16.57 1.14
CA HIS A 147 0.25 -15.69 1.86
C HIS A 147 1.36 -15.08 0.97
N GLY A 148 1.23 -15.06 -0.35
CA GLY A 148 2.27 -14.58 -1.26
C GLY A 148 2.57 -13.08 -1.15
N ILE A 149 1.69 -12.32 -0.51
CA ILE A 149 1.79 -10.87 -0.34
C ILE A 149 1.68 -10.51 1.14
N ALA A 150 2.56 -9.62 1.58
CA ALA A 150 2.46 -8.93 2.86
C ALA A 150 2.44 -7.42 2.61
N VAL A 151 1.45 -6.73 3.18
CA VAL A 151 1.37 -5.26 3.12
C VAL A 151 1.56 -4.68 4.51
N ILE A 152 2.54 -3.79 4.65
CA ILE A 152 2.68 -2.96 5.85
C ILE A 152 1.95 -1.65 5.56
N ALA A 153 0.89 -1.38 6.32
CA ALA A 153 0.10 -0.17 6.22
C ALA A 153 0.48 0.83 7.31
N LEU A 154 0.79 2.07 6.94
CA LEU A 154 1.06 3.17 7.87
C LEU A 154 -0.03 4.23 7.77
N LEU A 155 -0.77 4.44 8.86
CA LEU A 155 -1.76 5.52 8.98
C LEU A 155 -1.04 6.85 9.25
N MET A 156 -1.35 7.89 8.47
CA MET A 156 -0.72 9.20 8.56
C MET A 156 -1.71 10.27 8.98
N GLN A 157 -1.31 11.08 9.96
CA GLN A 157 -2.05 12.25 10.41
C GLN A 157 -1.34 13.51 9.92
N ALA A 158 -2.07 14.40 9.25
CA ALA A 158 -1.56 15.71 8.89
C ALA A 158 -1.16 16.51 10.14
N ALA A 159 0.01 17.15 10.06
CA ALA A 159 0.56 18.00 11.11
C ALA A 159 1.22 19.23 10.45
N PRO A 160 1.26 20.40 11.13
CA PRO A 160 1.79 21.64 10.55
C PRO A 160 3.21 21.54 9.99
N ASP A 161 4.08 20.73 10.61
CA ASP A 161 5.49 20.56 10.23
C ASP A 161 5.78 19.13 9.74
N GLY A 162 4.83 18.51 9.04
CA GLY A 162 4.97 17.14 8.54
C GLY A 162 6.08 17.00 7.49
N MET A 163 7.18 16.33 7.83
CA MET A 163 8.32 16.12 6.91
C MET A 163 8.41 14.70 6.33
N ALA A 164 7.49 13.81 6.70
CA ALA A 164 7.57 12.37 6.39
C ALA A 164 7.66 12.08 4.88
N LEU A 165 7.07 12.92 4.04
CA LEU A 165 7.05 12.77 2.57
C LEU A 165 7.85 13.85 1.85
N GLN A 166 8.64 14.67 2.57
CA GLN A 166 9.32 15.83 1.99
C GLN A 166 10.23 15.44 0.80
N GLY A 167 10.88 14.27 0.88
CA GLY A 167 11.72 13.73 -0.20
C GLY A 167 10.95 13.35 -1.48
N LEU A 168 9.63 13.18 -1.39
CA LEU A 168 8.74 12.80 -2.49
C LEU A 168 7.92 13.98 -3.02
N GLU A 169 7.70 15.04 -2.25
CA GLU A 169 6.78 16.14 -2.61
C GLU A 169 7.07 16.78 -3.96
N ASN A 170 8.35 17.06 -4.22
CA ASN A 170 8.78 17.61 -5.51
C ASN A 170 8.48 16.62 -6.64
N ALA A 171 8.76 15.33 -6.41
CA ALA A 171 8.53 14.30 -7.40
C ALA A 171 7.04 14.14 -7.74
N ILE A 172 6.19 14.15 -6.71
CA ILE A 172 4.73 14.07 -6.83
C ILE A 172 4.18 15.28 -7.60
N THR A 173 4.73 16.46 -7.37
CA THR A 173 4.33 17.69 -8.05
C THR A 173 4.57 17.67 -9.56
N GLU A 174 5.59 16.95 -10.02
CA GLU A 174 5.94 16.83 -11.44
C GLU A 174 5.14 15.74 -12.18
N ILE A 175 4.50 14.81 -11.45
CA ILE A 175 3.75 13.68 -12.03
C ILE A 175 2.22 13.82 -11.91
N ARG A 176 1.69 15.05 -11.91
CA ARG A 176 0.25 15.32 -11.69
C ARG A 176 -0.71 14.65 -12.68
N THR A 177 -0.24 14.23 -13.85
CA THR A 177 -1.06 13.57 -14.86
C THR A 177 -0.86 12.04 -14.85
N PRO A 178 -1.93 11.23 -14.94
CA PRO A 178 -1.83 9.79 -15.05
C PRO A 178 -0.85 9.33 -16.15
N GLY A 179 -0.06 8.31 -15.86
CA GLY A 179 0.98 7.76 -16.75
C GLY A 179 2.31 8.51 -16.72
N LYS A 180 2.42 9.65 -16.03
CA LYS A 180 3.70 10.34 -15.81
C LYS A 180 4.52 9.65 -14.73
N CYS A 181 5.83 9.74 -14.88
CA CYS A 181 6.79 9.23 -13.91
C CYS A 181 8.04 10.10 -13.82
N GLN A 182 8.71 10.05 -12.68
CA GLN A 182 9.99 10.70 -12.42
C GLN A 182 10.92 9.72 -11.72
N LYS A 183 12.19 9.70 -12.15
CA LYS A 183 13.24 8.92 -11.49
C LYS A 183 13.93 9.79 -10.45
N LEU A 184 14.18 9.24 -9.27
CA LEU A 184 14.96 9.85 -8.21
C LEU A 184 16.20 9.00 -7.97
N ASP A 185 17.37 9.62 -7.88
CA ASP A 185 18.62 8.88 -7.66
C ASP A 185 18.73 8.27 -6.25
N SER A 186 18.00 8.85 -5.28
CA SER A 186 17.84 8.30 -3.94
C SER A 186 16.53 8.81 -3.31
N ILE A 187 15.95 7.98 -2.45
CA ILE A 187 14.95 8.33 -1.44
C ILE A 187 15.42 7.85 -0.08
#